data_AF-A0A2W6ZJL1-F1
#
_entry.id   AF-A0A2W6ZJL1-F1
#
_cell.length_a   1.000
_cell.length_b   1.000
_cell.length_c   1.000
_cell.angle_alpha   90.00
_cell.angle_beta   90.00
_cell.angle_gamma   90.00
#
_symmetry.space_group_name_H-M   'P 1'
#
loop_
_entity.id
_entity.type
_entity.pdbx_description
1 polymer ?
#
loop_
_entity_poly.entity_id
_entity_poly.type
_entity_poly.pdbx_seq_one_letter_code
_entity_poly.pdbx_strand_id
1 'polypeptide(L)'
;MRLTRQLSRALRDLLPIPALLLLLLLLSTAVLPLDALDTAAGVGLQERALFQDHVEYTLTDQSGQDFSGQQLRNTSFAGVKAQDANFAGADLRGAILTQATFTRASFNGADLSDVLMDRVDLTAADLRGALLQGAIASGSSFSESLIENADFTDALLDRADQRQLCQRAHGTHPITGVSTRLSLDCR
;
A
#
# COMPACT_ATOMS: atom_id res chain seq x y z
N MET A 1 81.68 16.02 27.87
CA MET A 1 81.04 14.71 28.20
C MET A 1 80.75 13.97 26.91
N ARG A 2 81.33 12.78 26.76
CA ARG A 2 81.55 12.06 25.49
C ARG A 2 80.33 11.32 24.91
N LEU A 3 79.12 11.50 25.47
CA LEU A 3 77.92 10.77 25.02
C LEU A 3 77.17 11.38 23.82
N THR A 4 77.25 12.70 23.58
CA THR A 4 76.47 13.34 22.51
C THR A 4 77.05 13.17 21.10
N ARG A 5 78.35 12.88 20.97
CA ARG A 5 78.99 12.59 19.67
C ARG A 5 78.89 11.13 19.23
N GLN A 6 78.59 10.19 20.15
CA GLN A 6 78.37 8.79 19.79
C GLN A 6 76.94 8.54 19.27
N LEU A 7 75.95 9.24 19.81
CA LEU A 7 74.55 9.15 19.34
C LEU A 7 74.34 9.66 17.90
N SER A 8 75.13 10.64 17.43
CA SER A 8 75.01 11.15 16.05
C SER A 8 75.69 10.29 14.98
N ARG A 9 76.55 9.33 15.39
CA ARG A 9 77.16 8.33 14.50
C ARG A 9 76.31 7.05 14.46
N ALA A 10 75.82 6.61 15.63
CA ALA A 10 74.96 5.43 15.71
C ALA A 10 73.63 5.58 14.95
N LEU A 11 73.09 6.79 14.79
CA LEU A 11 71.87 7.01 14.00
C LEU A 11 72.09 7.12 12.48
N ARG A 12 73.33 7.27 12.01
CA ARG A 12 73.64 7.47 10.58
C ARG A 12 73.89 6.15 9.84
N ASP A 13 74.19 5.08 10.57
CA ASP A 13 74.51 3.76 10.02
C ASP A 13 73.37 2.74 10.22
N LEU A 14 72.20 3.14 10.73
CA LEU A 14 71.13 2.19 11.04
C LEU A 14 70.15 1.92 9.89
N LEU A 15 70.12 2.72 8.83
CA LEU A 15 69.35 2.42 7.62
C LEU A 15 70.15 2.87 6.39
N PRO A 16 70.54 1.97 5.46
CA PRO A 16 71.20 2.37 4.24
C PRO A 16 70.26 3.29 3.43
N ILE A 17 70.79 4.29 2.73
CA ILE A 17 70.03 5.23 1.87
C ILE A 17 68.96 4.53 1.00
N PRO A 18 69.20 3.35 0.37
CA PRO A 18 68.15 2.62 -0.32
C PRO A 18 67.00 2.14 0.57
N ALA A 19 67.26 1.77 1.84
CA ALA A 19 66.21 1.43 2.80
C ALA A 19 65.38 2.64 3.23
N LEU A 20 65.99 3.84 3.30
CA LEU A 20 65.26 5.08 3.56
C LEU A 20 64.37 5.47 2.37
N LEU A 21 64.86 5.29 1.14
CA LEU A 21 64.07 5.48 -0.08
C LEU A 21 62.92 4.47 -0.18
N LEU A 22 63.17 3.21 0.19
CA LEU A 22 62.14 2.16 0.22
C LEU A 22 61.08 2.48 1.28
N LEU A 23 61.49 2.96 2.46
CA LEU A 23 60.58 3.39 3.52
C LEU A 23 59.73 4.59 3.06
N LEU A 24 60.34 5.57 2.39
CA LEU A 24 59.62 6.72 1.83
C LEU A 24 58.67 6.31 0.68
N LEU A 25 59.04 5.33 -0.15
CA LEU A 25 58.14 4.74 -1.14
C LEU A 25 56.96 4.01 -0.47
N LEU A 26 57.24 3.23 0.58
CA LEU A 26 56.22 2.50 1.36
C LEU A 26 55.28 3.45 2.11
N LEU A 27 55.77 4.60 2.61
CA LEU A 27 54.94 5.66 3.18
C LEU A 27 54.13 6.42 2.12
N SER A 28 54.62 6.55 0.88
CA SER A 28 53.86 7.17 -0.22
C SER A 28 52.71 6.29 -0.72
N THR A 29 52.82 4.96 -0.59
CA THR A 29 51.71 4.01 -0.83
C THR A 29 50.77 3.85 0.36
N ALA A 30 51.10 4.44 1.52
CA ALA A 30 50.25 4.49 2.71
C ALA A 30 49.38 5.76 2.77
N VAL A 31 49.24 6.48 1.65
CA VAL A 31 48.26 7.54 1.48
C VAL A 31 46.90 6.86 1.31
N LEU A 32 46.22 6.74 2.45
CA LEU A 32 44.77 6.69 2.69
C LEU A 32 43.96 5.72 1.81
N PRO A 33 43.10 4.85 2.38
CA PRO A 33 42.01 4.34 1.57
C PRO A 33 41.33 5.55 0.95
N LEU A 34 41.21 5.53 -0.38
CA LEU A 34 40.31 6.38 -1.14
C LEU A 34 38.90 5.91 -0.76
N ASP A 35 38.52 6.13 0.51
CA ASP A 35 37.14 6.24 0.89
C ASP A 35 36.63 7.34 -0.01
N ALA A 36 35.82 6.91 -0.98
CA ALA A 36 35.20 7.74 -1.96
C ALA A 36 34.81 9.05 -1.27
N LEU A 37 35.28 10.17 -1.84
CA LEU A 37 34.63 11.44 -1.57
C LEU A 37 33.22 11.25 -2.14
N ASP A 38 32.35 10.71 -1.29
CA ASP A 38 30.95 10.48 -1.55
C ASP A 38 30.35 11.87 -1.64
N THR A 39 30.45 12.46 -2.82
CA THR A 39 29.65 13.63 -3.20
C THR A 39 28.19 13.22 -3.37
N ALA A 40 27.66 12.38 -2.48
CA ALA A 40 26.23 12.19 -2.24
C ALA A 40 25.63 13.35 -1.44
N ALA A 41 26.42 14.37 -1.08
CA ALA A 41 25.87 15.68 -0.67
C ALA A 41 25.46 16.58 -1.86
N GLY A 42 25.54 16.08 -3.09
CA GLY A 42 24.92 16.71 -4.25
C GLY A 42 23.43 16.39 -4.27
N VAL A 43 22.62 17.34 -3.80
CA VAL A 43 21.15 17.30 -3.78
C VAL A 43 20.57 15.95 -3.35
N GLY A 44 20.28 15.82 -2.05
CA GLY A 44 19.33 14.85 -1.53
C GLY A 44 17.94 15.11 -2.11
N LEU A 45 17.76 14.85 -3.40
CA LEU A 45 16.51 14.34 -3.92
C LEU A 45 16.41 12.93 -3.36
N GLN A 46 15.93 12.83 -2.13
CA GLN A 46 15.12 11.68 -1.76
C GLN A 46 13.84 11.72 -2.63
N GLU A 47 14.02 11.58 -3.95
CA GLU A 47 13.07 10.95 -4.84
C GLU A 47 13.12 9.43 -4.61
N ARG A 48 13.02 9.02 -3.35
CA ARG A 48 12.00 8.05 -3.02
C ARG A 48 10.69 8.82 -2.93
N ALA A 49 10.33 9.43 -4.06
CA ALA A 49 8.95 9.66 -4.38
C ALA A 49 8.30 8.31 -4.13
N LEU A 50 7.31 8.35 -3.25
CA LEU A 50 6.46 7.25 -2.88
C LEU A 50 6.01 6.59 -4.19
N PHE A 51 6.70 5.54 -4.62
CA PHE A 51 6.09 4.53 -5.46
C PHE A 51 5.04 3.93 -4.54
N GLN A 52 3.89 4.57 -4.49
CA GLN A 52 2.68 3.84 -4.26
C GLN A 52 2.67 2.85 -5.42
N ASP A 53 3.05 1.59 -5.14
CA ASP A 53 2.64 0.46 -5.97
C ASP A 53 1.12 0.39 -5.87
N HIS A 54 0.46 1.40 -6.44
CA HIS A 54 -0.96 1.36 -6.70
C HIS A 54 -1.09 0.33 -7.78
N VAL A 55 -1.45 -0.87 -7.36
CA VAL A 55 -1.89 -1.88 -8.30
C VAL A 55 -3.10 -1.27 -9.01
N GLU A 56 -3.04 -1.17 -10.34
CA GLU A 56 -4.10 -0.61 -11.16
C GLU A 56 -4.68 -1.72 -12.04
N TYR A 57 -5.99 -1.94 -11.93
CA TYR A 57 -6.73 -2.95 -12.70
C TYR A 57 -7.64 -2.32 -13.75
N THR A 58 -7.54 -1.01 -13.98
CA THR A 58 -8.39 -0.24 -14.90
C THR A 58 -8.62 -0.96 -16.24
N LEU A 59 -9.88 -1.15 -16.62
CA LEU A 59 -10.33 -1.77 -17.88
C LEU A 59 -9.86 -3.22 -18.13
N THR A 60 -9.58 -3.98 -17.06
CA THR A 60 -9.19 -5.39 -17.17
C THR A 60 -10.35 -6.37 -16.89
N ASP A 61 -10.16 -7.62 -17.33
CA ASP A 61 -11.01 -8.75 -16.94
C ASP A 61 -10.35 -9.53 -15.81
N GLN A 62 -10.97 -9.48 -14.64
CA GLN A 62 -10.61 -10.12 -13.39
C GLN A 62 -11.70 -11.09 -12.93
N SER A 63 -12.53 -11.59 -13.87
CA SER A 63 -13.60 -12.54 -13.54
C SER A 63 -13.04 -13.81 -12.90
N GLY A 64 -13.64 -14.24 -11.80
CA GLY A 64 -13.25 -15.45 -11.06
C GLY A 64 -11.89 -15.38 -10.35
N GLN A 65 -11.22 -14.22 -10.35
CA GLN A 65 -9.93 -14.06 -9.69
C GLN A 65 -10.07 -14.01 -8.17
N ASP A 66 -9.01 -14.41 -7.46
CA ASP A 66 -8.95 -14.39 -6.00
C ASP A 66 -8.10 -13.21 -5.48
N PHE A 67 -8.80 -12.28 -4.85
CA PHE A 67 -8.30 -11.10 -4.16
C PHE A 67 -8.48 -11.19 -2.63
N SER A 68 -8.84 -12.35 -2.09
CA SER A 68 -9.17 -12.47 -0.67
C SER A 68 -8.01 -12.06 0.24
N GLY A 69 -8.32 -11.26 1.26
CA GLY A 69 -7.35 -10.75 2.23
C GLY A 69 -6.30 -9.78 1.69
N GLN A 70 -6.36 -9.38 0.42
CA GLN A 70 -5.35 -8.51 -0.18
C GLN A 70 -5.47 -7.05 0.29
N GLN A 71 -4.34 -6.34 0.22
CA GLN A 71 -4.25 -4.90 0.50
C GLN A 71 -4.43 -4.12 -0.81
N LEU A 72 -5.62 -3.57 -1.04
CA LEU A 72 -6.06 -2.93 -2.29
C LEU A 72 -6.52 -1.49 -2.06
N ARG A 73 -5.96 -0.84 -1.04
CA ARG A 73 -6.29 0.54 -0.67
C ARG A 73 -5.96 1.50 -1.80
N ASN A 74 -6.87 2.40 -2.11
CA ASN A 74 -6.71 3.39 -3.17
C ASN A 74 -6.42 2.78 -4.57
N THR A 75 -6.64 1.47 -4.74
CA THR A 75 -6.50 0.82 -6.05
C THR A 75 -7.65 1.24 -6.97
N SER A 76 -7.33 1.47 -8.24
CA SER A 76 -8.34 1.66 -9.28
C SER A 76 -8.74 0.31 -9.89
N PHE A 77 -10.03 0.02 -9.80
CA PHE A 77 -10.75 -1.01 -10.57
C PHE A 77 -11.71 -0.38 -11.59
N ALA A 78 -11.44 0.86 -12.04
CA ALA A 78 -12.33 1.55 -12.96
C ALA A 78 -12.56 0.73 -14.24
N GLY A 79 -13.82 0.47 -14.59
CA GLY A 79 -14.21 -0.30 -15.78
C GLY A 79 -13.84 -1.78 -15.75
N VAL A 80 -13.49 -2.34 -14.59
CA VAL A 80 -13.16 -3.77 -14.45
C VAL A 80 -14.37 -4.66 -14.65
N LYS A 81 -14.14 -5.84 -15.24
CA LYS A 81 -15.05 -6.98 -15.19
C LYS A 81 -14.54 -7.97 -14.13
N ALA A 82 -15.23 -8.12 -13.02
CA ALA A 82 -14.84 -8.97 -11.91
C ALA A 82 -16.00 -9.86 -11.47
N GLN A 83 -16.70 -10.44 -12.45
CA GLN A 83 -17.80 -11.38 -12.19
C GLN A 83 -17.25 -12.60 -11.44
N ASP A 84 -17.97 -13.04 -10.41
CA ASP A 84 -17.57 -14.20 -9.58
C ASP A 84 -16.19 -14.06 -8.89
N ALA A 85 -15.58 -12.87 -8.87
CA ALA A 85 -14.30 -12.64 -8.21
C ALA A 85 -14.43 -12.67 -6.69
N ASN A 86 -13.36 -13.04 -5.98
CA ASN A 86 -13.36 -13.18 -4.54
C ASN A 86 -12.51 -12.07 -3.87
N PHE A 87 -13.16 -11.10 -3.23
CA PHE A 87 -12.57 -10.05 -2.42
C PHE A 87 -12.81 -10.26 -0.91
N ALA A 88 -13.13 -11.49 -0.47
CA ALA A 88 -13.44 -11.75 0.93
C ALA A 88 -12.30 -11.28 1.86
N GLY A 89 -12.62 -10.46 2.85
CA GLY A 89 -11.67 -9.89 3.82
C GLY A 89 -10.62 -8.95 3.23
N ALA A 90 -10.75 -8.52 1.96
CA ALA A 90 -9.82 -7.58 1.35
C ALA A 90 -9.96 -6.17 1.92
N ASP A 91 -8.87 -5.41 1.90
CA ASP A 91 -8.83 -4.00 2.30
C ASP A 91 -8.89 -3.10 1.07
N LEU A 92 -10.08 -2.61 0.74
CA LEU A 92 -10.40 -1.78 -0.43
C LEU A 92 -10.64 -0.32 -0.04
N ARG A 93 -10.11 0.13 1.10
CA ARG A 93 -10.36 1.50 1.57
C ARG A 93 -9.91 2.55 0.56
N GLY A 94 -10.80 3.47 0.25
CA GLY A 94 -10.55 4.52 -0.74
C GLY A 94 -10.39 4.03 -2.18
N ALA A 95 -10.69 2.76 -2.48
CA ALA A 95 -10.60 2.24 -3.85
C ALA A 95 -11.60 2.94 -4.80
N ILE A 96 -11.29 2.90 -6.10
CA ILE A 96 -12.14 3.49 -7.14
C ILE A 96 -12.70 2.36 -8.01
N LEU A 97 -14.01 2.18 -7.99
CA LEU A 97 -14.71 1.10 -8.69
C LEU A 97 -15.55 1.59 -9.88
N THR A 98 -15.39 2.85 -10.30
CA THR A 98 -16.24 3.51 -11.31
C THR A 98 -16.47 2.67 -12.57
N GLN A 99 -17.73 2.53 -12.98
CA GLN A 99 -18.18 1.80 -14.18
C GLN A 99 -17.75 0.31 -14.22
N ALA A 100 -17.42 -0.29 -13.07
CA ALA A 100 -17.04 -1.69 -12.99
C ALA A 100 -18.26 -2.62 -12.82
N THR A 101 -18.05 -3.90 -13.12
CA THR A 101 -19.02 -4.97 -12.91
C THR A 101 -18.45 -6.00 -11.93
N PHE A 102 -19.13 -6.19 -10.80
CA PHE A 102 -18.79 -7.13 -9.74
C PHE A 102 -19.95 -8.11 -9.48
N THR A 103 -20.68 -8.49 -10.52
CA THR A 103 -21.84 -9.36 -10.34
C THR A 103 -21.42 -10.71 -9.77
N ARG A 104 -22.14 -11.15 -8.73
CA ARG A 104 -21.83 -12.37 -7.95
C ARG A 104 -20.44 -12.38 -7.30
N ALA A 105 -19.73 -11.26 -7.26
CA ALA A 105 -18.46 -11.18 -6.54
C ALA A 105 -18.67 -11.31 -5.03
N SER A 106 -17.68 -11.87 -4.33
CA SER A 106 -17.68 -11.96 -2.88
C SER A 106 -16.88 -10.80 -2.28
N PHE A 107 -17.51 -9.99 -1.45
CA PHE A 107 -16.89 -8.98 -0.59
C PHE A 107 -17.12 -9.31 0.89
N ASN A 108 -17.33 -10.60 1.21
CA ASN A 108 -17.64 -11.02 2.58
C ASN A 108 -16.55 -10.54 3.55
N GLY A 109 -16.92 -9.74 4.55
CA GLY A 109 -15.97 -9.20 5.52
C GLY A 109 -14.95 -8.19 4.98
N ALA A 110 -15.09 -7.72 3.74
CA ALA A 110 -14.17 -6.76 3.14
C ALA A 110 -14.34 -5.35 3.73
N ASP A 111 -13.26 -4.57 3.75
CA ASP A 111 -13.30 -3.16 4.14
C ASP A 111 -13.34 -2.27 2.89
N LEU A 112 -14.54 -1.77 2.57
CA LEU A 112 -14.85 -0.87 1.47
C LEU A 112 -15.07 0.57 1.99
N SER A 113 -14.52 0.93 3.17
CA SER A 113 -14.72 2.27 3.71
C SER A 113 -14.13 3.34 2.78
N ASP A 114 -14.85 4.45 2.61
CA ASP A 114 -14.51 5.56 1.72
C ASP A 114 -14.36 5.18 0.22
N VAL A 115 -14.89 4.01 -0.20
CA VAL A 115 -14.84 3.58 -1.61
C VAL A 115 -15.68 4.50 -2.50
N LEU A 116 -15.19 4.76 -3.72
CA LEU A 116 -15.95 5.45 -4.76
C LEU A 116 -16.54 4.46 -5.76
N MET A 117 -17.87 4.37 -5.79
CA MET A 117 -18.67 3.54 -6.68
C MET A 117 -19.61 4.44 -7.53
N ASP A 118 -19.11 4.93 -8.67
CA ASP A 118 -19.97 5.59 -9.67
C ASP A 118 -20.38 4.57 -10.75
N ARG A 119 -21.68 4.30 -10.90
CA ARG A 119 -22.24 3.38 -11.90
C ARG A 119 -21.69 1.95 -11.84
N VAL A 120 -21.61 1.38 -10.64
CA VAL A 120 -21.09 0.03 -10.42
C VAL A 120 -22.23 -1.00 -10.39
N ASP A 121 -22.02 -2.15 -11.01
CA ASP A 121 -22.97 -3.27 -10.92
C ASP A 121 -22.52 -4.29 -9.86
N LEU A 122 -23.17 -4.29 -8.69
CA LEU A 122 -22.98 -5.25 -7.59
C LEU A 122 -24.13 -6.26 -7.53
N THR A 123 -24.80 -6.53 -8.66
CA THR A 123 -25.95 -7.45 -8.67
C THR A 123 -25.53 -8.84 -8.17
N ALA A 124 -26.28 -9.35 -7.19
CA ALA A 124 -26.05 -10.62 -6.50
C ALA A 124 -24.67 -10.75 -5.82
N ALA A 125 -23.96 -9.64 -5.55
CA ALA A 125 -22.72 -9.67 -4.79
C ALA A 125 -22.95 -10.04 -3.32
N ASP A 126 -21.98 -10.72 -2.71
CA ASP A 126 -21.99 -11.04 -1.29
C ASP A 126 -21.24 -9.96 -0.50
N LEU A 127 -21.98 -9.04 0.12
CA LEU A 127 -21.46 -7.97 0.97
C LEU A 127 -21.65 -8.29 2.46
N ARG A 128 -21.90 -9.54 2.84
CA ARG A 128 -22.16 -9.88 4.24
C ARG A 128 -20.96 -9.53 5.12
N GLY A 129 -21.21 -8.80 6.21
CA GLY A 129 -20.15 -8.32 7.11
C GLY A 129 -19.17 -7.33 6.48
N ALA A 130 -19.44 -6.77 5.30
CA ALA A 130 -18.59 -5.75 4.71
C ALA A 130 -18.75 -4.40 5.42
N LEU A 131 -17.68 -3.62 5.48
CA LEU A 131 -17.68 -2.24 5.93
C LEU A 131 -17.79 -1.32 4.72
N LEU A 132 -18.86 -0.54 4.61
CA LEU A 132 -19.08 0.46 3.56
C LEU A 132 -19.18 1.87 4.15
N GLN A 133 -18.45 2.12 5.24
CA GLN A 133 -18.53 3.39 5.96
C GLN A 133 -18.06 4.54 5.07
N GLY A 134 -18.86 5.59 4.93
CA GLY A 134 -18.52 6.72 4.05
C GLY A 134 -18.47 6.41 2.54
N ALA A 135 -18.89 5.20 2.12
CA ALA A 135 -18.89 4.82 0.71
C ALA A 135 -19.79 5.74 -0.13
N ILE A 136 -19.36 6.09 -1.34
CA ILE A 136 -20.16 6.88 -2.29
C ILE A 136 -20.61 5.98 -3.43
N ALA A 137 -21.89 5.63 -3.50
CA ALA A 137 -22.43 4.64 -4.45
C ALA A 137 -23.48 5.23 -5.42
N SER A 138 -23.16 6.32 -6.11
CA SER A 138 -24.09 6.97 -7.04
C SER A 138 -24.29 6.15 -8.31
N GLY A 139 -25.55 5.96 -8.72
CA GLY A 139 -25.89 5.22 -9.93
C GLY A 139 -25.50 3.74 -9.92
N SER A 140 -25.13 3.20 -8.76
CA SER A 140 -24.71 1.81 -8.60
C SER A 140 -25.89 0.89 -8.26
N SER A 141 -25.90 -0.33 -8.76
CA SER A 141 -26.96 -1.32 -8.49
C SER A 141 -26.51 -2.29 -7.41
N PHE A 142 -27.34 -2.46 -6.39
CA PHE A 142 -27.19 -3.50 -5.36
C PHE A 142 -28.27 -4.58 -5.49
N SER A 143 -28.86 -4.77 -6.67
CA SER A 143 -29.95 -5.73 -6.86
C SER A 143 -29.55 -7.13 -6.39
N GLU A 144 -30.38 -7.79 -5.60
CA GLU A 144 -30.13 -9.17 -5.10
C GLU A 144 -28.86 -9.36 -4.26
N SER A 145 -28.14 -8.29 -3.89
CA SER A 145 -26.96 -8.40 -3.04
C SER A 145 -27.31 -8.88 -1.63
N LEU A 146 -26.40 -9.66 -1.05
CA LEU A 146 -26.48 -10.13 0.33
C LEU A 146 -25.79 -9.11 1.24
N ILE A 147 -26.51 -8.52 2.18
CA ILE A 147 -26.01 -7.41 3.02
C ILE A 147 -26.13 -7.68 4.51
N GLU A 148 -26.34 -8.94 4.91
CA GLU A 148 -26.46 -9.31 6.32
C GLU A 148 -25.20 -8.87 7.09
N ASN A 149 -25.39 -8.18 8.21
CA ASN A 149 -24.31 -7.68 9.06
C ASN A 149 -23.37 -6.66 8.38
N ALA A 150 -23.70 -6.15 7.18
CA ALA A 150 -22.94 -5.07 6.55
C ALA A 150 -23.17 -3.74 7.28
N ASP A 151 -22.17 -2.86 7.27
CA ASP A 151 -22.23 -1.54 7.90
C ASP A 151 -22.16 -0.44 6.82
N PHE A 152 -23.26 0.28 6.62
CA PHE A 152 -23.39 1.38 5.66
C PHE A 152 -23.33 2.77 6.32
N THR A 153 -22.73 2.89 7.51
CA THR A 153 -22.71 4.16 8.25
C THR A 153 -22.13 5.27 7.38
N ASP A 154 -22.85 6.39 7.26
CA ASP A 154 -22.48 7.53 6.43
C ASP A 154 -22.31 7.24 4.92
N ALA A 155 -22.76 6.07 4.44
CA ALA A 155 -22.74 5.76 3.01
C ALA A 155 -23.75 6.62 2.24
N LEU A 156 -23.31 7.17 1.11
CA LEU A 156 -24.15 7.94 0.18
C LEU A 156 -24.67 7.02 -0.91
N LEU A 157 -25.92 6.59 -0.75
CA LEU A 157 -26.64 5.72 -1.68
C LEU A 157 -27.75 6.49 -2.40
N ASP A 158 -28.10 6.05 -3.60
CA ASP A 158 -29.32 6.53 -4.24
C ASP A 158 -30.55 6.08 -3.44
N ARG A 159 -31.56 6.95 -3.34
CA ARG A 159 -32.75 6.67 -2.50
C ARG A 159 -33.49 5.40 -2.92
N ALA A 160 -33.40 5.02 -4.20
CA ALA A 160 -34.02 3.81 -4.71
C ALA A 160 -33.33 2.56 -4.14
N ASP A 161 -31.99 2.51 -4.20
CA ASP A 161 -31.20 1.40 -3.67
C ASP A 161 -31.32 1.32 -2.15
N GLN A 162 -31.23 2.44 -1.43
CA GLN A 162 -31.44 2.46 0.02
C GLN A 162 -32.80 1.81 0.40
N ARG A 163 -33.89 2.16 -0.29
CA ARG A 163 -35.21 1.55 -0.04
C ARG A 163 -35.22 0.06 -0.31
N GLN A 164 -34.61 -0.40 -1.39
CA GLN A 164 -34.54 -1.84 -1.71
C GLN A 164 -33.70 -2.61 -0.70
N LEU A 165 -32.56 -2.05 -0.28
CA LEU A 165 -31.70 -2.62 0.75
C LEU A 165 -32.46 -2.73 2.07
N CYS A 166 -33.19 -1.69 2.47
CA CYS A 166 -33.99 -1.67 3.69
C CYS A 166 -35.08 -2.76 3.77
N GLN A 167 -35.56 -3.28 2.63
CA GLN A 167 -36.55 -4.38 2.62
C GLN A 167 -35.96 -5.70 3.12
N ARG A 168 -34.64 -5.88 3.00
CA ARG A 168 -33.93 -7.12 3.34
C ARG A 168 -32.78 -6.94 4.33
N ALA A 169 -32.48 -5.71 4.73
CA ALA A 169 -31.46 -5.39 5.72
C ALA A 169 -31.80 -6.00 7.07
N HIS A 170 -30.86 -6.77 7.62
CA HIS A 170 -30.91 -7.36 8.96
C HIS A 170 -29.50 -7.69 9.44
N GLY A 171 -29.38 -7.99 10.73
CA GLY A 171 -28.10 -8.29 11.35
C GLY A 171 -27.43 -7.09 12.02
N THR A 172 -26.28 -7.35 12.63
CA THR A 172 -25.42 -6.40 13.33
C THR A 172 -23.98 -6.75 13.01
N HIS A 173 -23.22 -5.76 12.55
CA HIS A 173 -21.83 -5.98 12.19
C HIS A 173 -21.04 -6.43 13.44
N PRO A 174 -20.31 -7.57 13.40
CA PRO A 174 -19.72 -8.16 14.59
C PRO A 174 -18.61 -7.31 15.23
N ILE A 175 -17.93 -6.48 14.43
CA ILE A 175 -16.84 -5.61 14.89
C ILE A 175 -17.35 -4.22 15.31
N THR A 176 -18.08 -3.50 14.43
CA THR A 176 -18.56 -2.14 14.74
C THR A 176 -19.76 -2.12 15.68
N GLY A 177 -20.48 -3.25 15.82
CA GLY A 177 -21.70 -3.34 16.64
C GLY A 177 -22.89 -2.57 16.06
N VAL A 178 -22.78 -2.04 14.84
CA VAL A 178 -23.83 -1.27 14.18
C VAL A 178 -24.82 -2.21 13.49
N SER A 179 -26.11 -1.99 13.69
CA SER A 179 -27.14 -2.71 12.95
C SER A 179 -27.16 -2.27 11.48
N THR A 180 -27.21 -3.22 10.55
CA THR A 180 -27.30 -2.92 9.12
C THR A 180 -28.48 -2.00 8.79
N ARG A 181 -29.65 -2.24 9.39
CA ARG A 181 -30.84 -1.38 9.19
C ARG A 181 -30.63 0.05 9.70
N LEU A 182 -29.96 0.19 10.86
CA LEU A 182 -29.66 1.49 11.44
C LEU A 182 -28.65 2.26 10.58
N SER A 183 -27.58 1.59 10.13
CA SER A 183 -26.57 2.19 9.26
C SER A 183 -27.13 2.70 7.93
N LEU A 184 -28.20 2.06 7.44
CA LEU A 184 -28.91 2.43 6.22
C LEU A 184 -29.99 3.51 6.43
N ASP A 185 -30.20 4.05 7.63
CA ASP A 185 -31.34 4.93 8.00
C ASP A 185 -32.71 4.35 7.54
N CYS A 186 -32.92 3.05 7.73
CA CYS A 186 -34.20 2.42 7.38
C CYS A 186 -35.31 2.88 8.32
N ARG A 187 -36.38 3.45 7.75
CA ARG A 187 -37.59 3.90 8.47
C ARG A 187 -38.74 2.92 8.33
#